data_AF-A3JYP0-F1
#
_entry.id   AF-A3JYP0-F1
#
_cell.length_a   1.000
_cell.length_b   1.000
_cell.length_c   1.000
_cell.angle_alpha   90.00
_cell.angle_beta   90.00
_cell.angle_gamma   90.00
#
_symmetry.space_group_name_H-M   'P 1'
#
loop_
_entity.id
_entity.type
_entity.pdbx_description
1 polymer ?
#
loop_
_entity_poly.entity_id
_entity_poly.type
_entity_poly.pdbx_seq_one_letter_code
_entity_poly.pdbx_strand_id
1 'polypeptide(L)'
;MPPPPPPAQDGALKRVILLAIQNDRRITDHEADGIIGVTKLDAQVSDAEYATLCHLVSWSKSLSVTSRNKIMNYLADALSLKGPYVKSKVRDLEGQPLVSTHQCVTLLQYYTHVGLTSGWRQGLRVRGNDALIARGTAIATFEYGKYPNKAHGNHGAFYDGQDATGIYVVEQWSGLDAIQRRHVTFQGLDGMMWKDPSNNGDAFSVIRKV
;
A
#
# COMPACT_ATOMS: atom_id res chain seq x y z
N MET A 1 -26.02 -25.08 -34.30
CA MET A 1 -24.97 -24.12 -33.89
C MET A 1 -25.04 -23.97 -32.39
N PRO A 2 -23.94 -24.13 -31.64
CA PRO A 2 -23.93 -23.78 -30.22
C PRO A 2 -24.27 -22.29 -30.06
N PRO A 3 -24.97 -21.89 -28.99
CA PRO A 3 -25.22 -20.48 -28.73
C PRO A 3 -23.88 -19.72 -28.65
N PRO A 4 -23.84 -18.44 -29.08
CA PRO A 4 -22.64 -17.64 -28.93
C PRO A 4 -22.23 -17.64 -27.45
N PRO A 5 -20.92 -17.74 -27.13
CA PRO A 5 -20.47 -17.67 -25.76
C PRO A 5 -20.99 -16.37 -25.12
N PRO A 6 -21.43 -16.41 -23.85
CA PRO A 6 -21.87 -15.19 -23.19
C PRO A 6 -20.74 -14.14 -23.26
N PRO A 7 -21.08 -12.84 -23.44
CA PRO A 7 -20.07 -11.81 -23.49
C PRO A 7 -19.18 -11.92 -22.25
N ALA A 8 -17.86 -11.90 -22.45
CA ALA A 8 -16.88 -12.03 -21.39
C ALA A 8 -17.30 -11.12 -20.22
N GLN A 9 -17.35 -11.68 -19.01
CA GLN A 9 -17.71 -10.98 -17.78
C GLN A 9 -16.59 -10.02 -17.36
N ASP A 10 -16.24 -9.08 -18.23
CA ASP A 10 -15.26 -8.08 -17.94
C ASP A 10 -15.85 -7.08 -16.92
N GLY A 11 -15.18 -6.96 -15.78
CA GLY A 11 -15.24 -5.79 -14.91
C GLY A 11 -16.52 -5.58 -14.09
N ALA A 12 -16.91 -6.50 -13.21
CA ALA A 12 -17.83 -6.17 -12.12
C ALA A 12 -17.25 -5.09 -11.19
N LEU A 13 -15.97 -5.22 -10.82
CA LEU A 13 -15.25 -4.22 -10.03
C LEU A 13 -15.09 -2.90 -10.81
N LYS A 14 -14.77 -2.97 -12.10
CA LYS A 14 -14.68 -1.82 -13.01
C LYS A 14 -16.00 -1.05 -13.09
N ARG A 15 -17.15 -1.75 -13.15
CA ARG A 15 -18.48 -1.13 -13.10
C ARG A 15 -18.74 -0.44 -11.76
N VAL A 16 -18.37 -1.04 -10.63
CA VAL A 16 -18.55 -0.39 -9.32
C VAL A 16 -17.66 0.83 -9.16
N ILE A 17 -16.40 0.76 -9.60
CA ILE A 17 -15.47 1.89 -9.63
C ILE A 17 -16.05 3.01 -10.52
N LEU A 18 -16.45 2.67 -11.75
CA LEU A 18 -17.02 3.64 -12.69
C LEU A 18 -18.32 4.26 -12.17
N LEU A 19 -19.19 3.49 -11.52
CA LEU A 19 -20.43 3.99 -10.92
C LEU A 19 -20.16 4.89 -9.71
N ALA A 20 -19.17 4.56 -8.87
CA ALA A 20 -18.76 5.40 -7.75
C ALA A 20 -18.16 6.74 -8.24
N ILE A 21 -17.34 6.70 -9.30
CA ILE A 21 -16.74 7.88 -9.94
C ILE A 21 -17.80 8.74 -10.64
N GLN A 22 -18.68 8.12 -11.45
CA GLN A 22 -19.68 8.83 -12.26
C GLN A 22 -20.76 9.52 -11.42
N ASN A 23 -21.04 9.04 -10.22
CA ASN A 23 -22.12 9.55 -9.39
C ASN A 23 -21.67 10.53 -8.29
N ASP A 24 -20.36 10.79 -8.13
CA ASP A 24 -19.80 11.52 -6.97
C ASP A 24 -20.37 11.01 -5.62
N ARG A 25 -20.76 9.73 -5.59
CA ARG A 25 -21.58 9.15 -4.52
C ARG A 25 -20.72 8.30 -3.60
N ARG A 26 -20.89 8.58 -2.31
CA ARG A 26 -20.30 7.87 -1.18
C ARG A 26 -20.72 6.40 -1.21
N ILE A 27 -19.75 5.48 -1.19
CA ILE A 27 -20.02 4.03 -1.09
C ILE A 27 -20.62 3.74 0.30
N THR A 28 -21.76 3.04 0.32
CA THR A 28 -22.45 2.59 1.54
C THR A 28 -21.98 1.20 1.97
N ASP A 29 -22.23 0.81 3.24
CA ASP A 29 -21.90 -0.52 3.75
C ASP A 29 -22.59 -1.66 2.98
N HIS A 30 -23.82 -1.43 2.49
CA HIS A 30 -24.56 -2.39 1.68
C HIS A 30 -23.91 -2.61 0.30
N GLU A 31 -23.41 -1.53 -0.32
CA GLU A 31 -22.67 -1.63 -1.59
C GLU A 31 -21.31 -2.30 -1.38
N ALA A 32 -20.66 -2.09 -0.23
CA ALA A 32 -19.42 -2.77 0.15
C ALA A 32 -19.60 -4.30 0.26
N ASP A 33 -20.67 -4.77 0.89
CA ASP A 33 -20.97 -6.20 0.98
C ASP A 33 -21.32 -6.80 -0.41
N GLY A 34 -21.98 -6.01 -1.28
CA GLY A 34 -22.21 -6.38 -2.68
C GLY A 34 -20.93 -6.50 -3.53
N ILE A 35 -19.93 -5.65 -3.28
CA ILE A 35 -18.60 -5.75 -3.92
C ILE A 35 -17.92 -7.08 -3.56
N ILE A 36 -18.02 -7.52 -2.31
CA ILE A 36 -17.41 -8.77 -1.84
C ILE A 36 -18.14 -10.00 -2.42
N GLY A 37 -19.47 -9.93 -2.61
CA GLY A 37 -20.27 -11.04 -3.13
C GLY A 37 -20.13 -11.30 -4.64
N VAL A 38 -19.84 -10.27 -5.44
CA VAL A 38 -19.75 -10.38 -6.92
C VAL A 38 -18.33 -10.70 -7.39
N THR A 39 -17.34 -10.55 -6.51
CA THR A 39 -15.92 -10.68 -6.86
C THR A 39 -15.40 -12.11 -6.63
N LYS A 40 -15.91 -13.05 -7.43
CA LYS A 40 -15.03 -14.12 -7.95
C LYS A 40 -14.31 -13.55 -9.17
N LEU A 41 -13.25 -12.76 -8.93
CA LEU A 41 -12.52 -12.04 -9.97
C LEU A 41 -11.45 -12.93 -10.60
N ASP A 42 -11.80 -13.61 -11.69
CA ASP A 42 -10.86 -14.14 -12.68
C ASP A 42 -10.31 -13.04 -13.62
N ALA A 43 -10.50 -11.75 -13.29
CA ALA A 43 -10.07 -10.64 -14.14
C ALA A 43 -9.00 -9.77 -13.46
N GLN A 44 -7.86 -9.63 -14.12
CA GLN A 44 -6.70 -8.82 -13.72
C GLN A 44 -7.13 -7.35 -13.48
N VAL A 45 -7.12 -6.89 -12.23
CA VAL A 45 -7.34 -5.48 -11.88
C VAL A 45 -6.09 -4.69 -12.22
N SER A 46 -6.23 -3.61 -13.02
CA SER A 46 -5.08 -2.78 -13.40
C SER A 46 -4.59 -1.91 -12.23
N ASP A 47 -3.32 -1.49 -12.28
CA ASP A 47 -2.72 -0.60 -11.26
C ASP A 47 -3.50 0.72 -11.09
N ALA A 48 -4.08 1.25 -12.17
CA ALA A 48 -4.88 2.49 -12.15
C ALA A 48 -6.24 2.28 -11.47
N GLU A 49 -6.90 1.16 -11.74
CA GLU A 49 -8.16 0.78 -11.07
C GLU A 49 -7.93 0.54 -9.58
N TYR A 50 -6.82 -0.10 -9.22
CA TYR A 50 -6.42 -0.29 -7.83
C TYR A 50 -6.15 1.04 -7.10
N ALA A 51 -5.38 1.95 -7.71
CA ALA A 51 -5.09 3.26 -7.12
C ALA A 51 -6.39 4.07 -6.92
N THR A 52 -7.31 3.99 -7.88
CA THR A 52 -8.61 4.66 -7.82
C THR A 52 -9.49 4.08 -6.70
N LEU A 53 -9.53 2.75 -6.56
CA LEU A 53 -10.22 2.09 -5.44
C LEU A 53 -9.67 2.52 -4.08
N CYS A 54 -8.34 2.52 -3.92
CA CYS A 54 -7.69 2.95 -2.69
C CYS A 54 -8.05 4.39 -2.34
N HIS A 55 -8.07 5.27 -3.35
CA HIS A 55 -8.49 6.65 -3.19
C HIS A 55 -9.95 6.75 -2.72
N LEU A 56 -10.89 6.06 -3.39
CA LEU A 56 -12.31 6.05 -3.03
C LEU A 56 -12.56 5.50 -1.61
N VAL A 57 -11.94 4.39 -1.25
CA VAL A 57 -12.08 3.76 0.08
C VAL A 57 -11.52 4.67 1.18
N SER A 58 -10.39 5.33 0.94
CA SER A 58 -9.77 6.21 1.93
C SER A 58 -10.53 7.52 2.15
N TRP A 59 -11.25 8.02 1.13
CA TRP A 59 -12.03 9.25 1.20
C TRP A 59 -13.48 9.07 1.66
N SER A 60 -13.99 7.84 1.67
CA SER A 60 -15.37 7.57 2.08
C SER A 60 -15.56 7.70 3.60
N LYS A 61 -16.07 8.87 4.01
CA LYS A 61 -16.43 9.16 5.41
C LYS A 61 -17.61 8.32 5.94
N SER A 62 -18.38 7.68 5.06
CA SER A 62 -19.55 6.86 5.40
C SER A 62 -19.24 5.38 5.60
N LEU A 63 -18.06 4.90 5.20
CA LEU A 63 -17.69 3.49 5.42
C LEU A 63 -17.31 3.27 6.88
N SER A 64 -17.96 2.30 7.52
CA SER A 64 -17.55 1.82 8.84
C SER A 64 -16.12 1.25 8.78
N VAL A 65 -15.41 1.29 9.92
CA VAL A 65 -14.06 0.70 10.03
C VAL A 65 -14.07 -0.78 9.63
N THR A 66 -15.12 -1.52 10.02
CA THR A 66 -15.30 -2.93 9.70
C THR A 66 -15.43 -3.18 8.20
N SER A 67 -16.30 -2.43 7.50
CA SER A 67 -16.46 -2.57 6.04
C SER A 67 -15.19 -2.20 5.30
N ARG A 68 -14.48 -1.17 5.77
CA ARG A 68 -13.18 -0.77 5.25
C ARG A 68 -12.17 -1.92 5.36
N ASN A 69 -12.07 -2.54 6.53
CA ASN A 69 -11.17 -3.66 6.76
C ASN A 69 -11.55 -4.89 5.93
N LYS A 70 -12.84 -5.20 5.77
CA LYS A 70 -13.30 -6.29 4.90
C LYS A 70 -12.90 -6.07 3.43
N ILE A 71 -13.15 -4.87 2.89
CA ILE A 71 -12.77 -4.52 1.51
C ILE A 71 -11.24 -4.61 1.36
N MET A 72 -10.49 -4.02 2.29
CA MET A 72 -9.03 -4.01 2.22
C MET A 72 -8.45 -5.43 2.38
N ASN A 73 -9.01 -6.29 3.23
CA ASN A 73 -8.64 -7.70 3.34
C ASN A 73 -8.88 -8.45 2.04
N TYR A 74 -10.10 -8.31 1.50
CA TYR A 74 -10.47 -8.94 0.24
C TYR A 74 -9.53 -8.52 -0.89
N LEU A 75 -9.27 -7.22 -1.05
CA LEU A 75 -8.34 -6.70 -2.05
C LEU A 75 -6.91 -7.19 -1.78
N ALA A 76 -6.49 -7.25 -0.52
CA ALA A 76 -5.15 -7.67 -0.13
C ALA A 76 -4.87 -9.13 -0.50
N ASP A 77 -5.88 -9.98 -0.37
CA ASP A 77 -5.80 -11.40 -0.74
C ASP A 77 -5.97 -11.59 -2.25
N ALA A 78 -6.94 -10.92 -2.88
CA ALA A 78 -7.21 -11.04 -4.32
C ALA A 78 -6.09 -10.48 -5.21
N LEU A 79 -5.36 -9.46 -4.74
CA LEU A 79 -4.33 -8.75 -5.52
C LEU A 79 -2.91 -8.88 -4.93
N SER A 80 -2.70 -9.77 -3.95
CA SER A 80 -1.41 -9.97 -3.27
C SER A 80 -0.80 -8.67 -2.72
N LEU A 81 -1.64 -7.76 -2.21
CA LEU A 81 -1.22 -6.41 -1.80
C LEU A 81 -0.41 -6.40 -0.50
N LYS A 82 -0.36 -7.52 0.22
CA LYS A 82 0.44 -7.71 1.44
C LYS A 82 1.94 -7.77 1.16
N GLY A 83 2.34 -7.96 -0.11
CA GLY A 83 3.72 -7.98 -0.55
C GLY A 83 4.51 -9.16 0.03
N PRO A 84 5.36 -9.84 -0.75
CA PRO A 84 6.12 -10.98 -0.24
C PRO A 84 7.40 -10.59 0.50
N TYR A 85 7.76 -9.30 0.50
CA TYR A 85 9.09 -8.84 0.92
C TYR A 85 9.12 -8.60 2.43
N VAL A 86 9.57 -9.59 3.18
CA VAL A 86 9.64 -9.53 4.64
C VAL A 86 11.05 -9.85 5.11
N LYS A 87 11.65 -8.96 5.89
CA LYS A 87 12.86 -9.26 6.65
C LYS A 87 12.50 -9.75 8.04
N SER A 88 12.71 -11.04 8.30
CA SER A 88 12.56 -11.61 9.65
C SER A 88 13.51 -10.93 10.65
N LYS A 89 13.07 -10.80 11.90
CA LYS A 89 13.82 -10.17 13.00
C LYS A 89 14.37 -8.78 12.63
N VAL A 90 13.53 -7.94 12.05
CA VAL A 90 13.93 -6.61 11.55
C VAL A 90 14.59 -5.72 12.62
N ARG A 91 14.21 -5.88 13.89
CA ARG A 91 14.79 -5.11 15.01
C ARG A 91 16.27 -5.41 15.26
N ASP A 92 16.76 -6.58 14.85
CA ASP A 92 18.18 -6.94 15.00
C ASP A 92 19.09 -6.08 14.10
N LEU A 93 18.51 -5.35 13.14
CA LEU A 93 19.23 -4.42 12.28
C LEU A 93 19.53 -3.08 12.95
N GLU A 94 18.81 -2.70 14.00
CA GLU A 94 19.03 -1.44 14.68
C GLU A 94 20.45 -1.38 15.27
N GLY A 95 21.18 -0.30 14.99
CA GLY A 95 22.58 -0.12 15.39
C GLY A 95 23.60 -0.84 14.50
N GLN A 96 23.17 -1.63 13.51
CA GLN A 96 24.08 -2.24 12.53
C GLN A 96 24.61 -1.19 11.54
N PRO A 97 25.79 -1.42 10.93
CA PRO A 97 26.30 -0.57 9.86
C PRO A 97 25.33 -0.41 8.71
N LEU A 98 25.34 0.76 8.06
CA LEU A 98 24.59 0.98 6.82
C LEU A 98 25.04 0.00 5.74
N VAL A 99 24.11 -0.40 4.88
CA VAL A 99 24.40 -1.34 3.79
C VAL A 99 24.45 -0.66 2.43
N SER A 100 25.25 -1.23 1.52
CA SER A 100 25.32 -0.81 0.11
C SER A 100 25.64 0.68 -0.05
N THR A 101 24.85 1.43 -0.83
CA THR A 101 25.03 2.87 -1.08
C THR A 101 24.48 3.77 0.04
N HIS A 102 24.09 3.18 1.18
CA HIS A 102 23.52 3.87 2.34
C HIS A 102 22.17 4.55 2.07
N GLN A 103 21.59 4.37 0.88
CA GLN A 103 20.26 4.88 0.55
C GLN A 103 19.15 4.02 1.16
N CYS A 104 17.98 4.60 1.39
CA CYS A 104 16.83 3.89 1.96
C CYS A 104 16.37 2.69 1.13
N VAL A 105 16.35 2.85 -0.20
CA VAL A 105 15.97 1.81 -1.15
C VAL A 105 16.92 0.61 -1.11
N THR A 106 18.22 0.84 -0.92
CA THR A 106 19.21 -0.24 -1.00
C THR A 106 19.16 -1.15 0.22
N LEU A 107 18.70 -0.67 1.38
CA LEU A 107 18.39 -1.51 2.53
C LEU A 107 17.37 -2.61 2.17
N LEU A 108 16.26 -2.22 1.53
CA LEU A 108 15.20 -3.15 1.15
C LEU A 108 15.70 -4.14 0.09
N GLN A 109 16.42 -3.64 -0.92
CA GLN A 109 16.99 -4.46 -1.98
C GLN A 109 17.99 -5.49 -1.44
N TYR A 110 18.84 -5.08 -0.50
CA TYR A 110 19.85 -5.93 0.10
C TYR A 110 19.24 -7.09 0.89
N TYR A 111 18.23 -6.82 1.73
CA TYR A 111 17.68 -7.83 2.64
C TYR A 111 16.51 -8.65 2.09
N THR A 112 15.83 -8.19 1.04
CA THR A 112 14.63 -8.88 0.52
C THR A 112 14.64 -9.15 -0.98
N HIS A 113 15.67 -8.70 -1.70
CA HIS A 113 15.74 -8.83 -3.16
C HIS A 113 14.49 -8.30 -3.89
N VAL A 114 13.87 -7.25 -3.33
CA VAL A 114 12.67 -6.59 -3.87
C VAL A 114 12.88 -5.96 -5.26
N GLY A 115 14.09 -6.02 -5.82
CA GLY A 115 14.41 -5.57 -7.18
C GLY A 115 14.39 -4.04 -7.33
N LEU A 116 14.39 -3.58 -8.58
CA LEU A 116 14.45 -2.15 -8.90
C LEU A 116 13.13 -1.44 -8.61
N THR A 117 13.21 -0.18 -8.17
CA THR A 117 12.06 0.67 -7.80
C THR A 117 11.10 0.92 -8.96
N SER A 118 11.56 0.84 -10.21
CA SER A 118 10.72 0.91 -11.41
C SER A 118 9.67 -0.21 -11.48
N GLY A 119 9.97 -1.36 -10.87
CA GLY A 119 9.06 -2.50 -10.76
C GLY A 119 8.16 -2.47 -9.51
N TRP A 120 8.39 -1.54 -8.59
CA TRP A 120 7.59 -1.47 -7.36
C TRP A 120 6.22 -0.87 -7.65
N ARG A 121 5.20 -1.44 -7.02
CA ARG A 121 3.84 -0.94 -7.04
C ARG A 121 3.30 -0.78 -5.63
N GLN A 122 2.39 0.17 -5.50
CA GLN A 122 1.67 0.42 -4.27
C GLN A 122 0.80 -0.80 -3.94
N GLY A 123 1.06 -1.39 -2.77
CA GLY A 123 0.24 -2.43 -2.15
C GLY A 123 -0.68 -1.85 -1.08
N LEU A 124 -0.91 -2.62 -0.03
CA LEU A 124 -1.78 -2.29 1.09
C LEU A 124 -1.27 -1.05 1.83
N ARG A 125 -2.15 -0.09 2.14
CA ARG A 125 -1.81 1.08 2.96
C ARG A 125 -1.39 0.63 4.35
N VAL A 126 -0.32 1.19 4.92
CA VAL A 126 0.18 0.76 6.24
C VAL A 126 -0.76 1.20 7.37
N ARG A 127 -1.16 2.47 7.40
CA ARG A 127 -2.01 3.02 8.46
C ARG A 127 -3.33 2.27 8.59
N GLY A 128 -3.59 1.73 9.77
CA GLY A 128 -4.82 1.01 10.13
C GLY A 128 -4.89 -0.45 9.68
N ASN A 129 -3.81 -1.00 9.12
CA ASN A 129 -3.73 -2.39 8.64
C ASN A 129 -2.67 -3.22 9.39
N ASP A 130 -2.36 -2.88 10.64
CA ASP A 130 -1.35 -3.56 11.46
C ASP A 130 -1.61 -5.04 11.68
N ALA A 131 -2.89 -5.44 11.80
CA ALA A 131 -3.28 -6.85 11.93
C ALA A 131 -2.95 -7.69 10.67
N LEU A 132 -2.67 -7.05 9.53
CA LEU A 132 -2.49 -7.68 8.22
C LEU A 132 -1.05 -7.60 7.71
N ILE A 133 -0.26 -6.69 8.26
CA ILE A 133 1.10 -6.40 7.81
C ILE A 133 2.07 -6.98 8.83
N ALA A 134 2.84 -7.98 8.40
CA ALA A 134 3.85 -8.58 9.24
C ALA A 134 4.95 -7.57 9.59
N ARG A 135 5.46 -7.64 10.82
CA ARG A 135 6.70 -6.96 11.19
C ARG A 135 7.82 -7.41 10.24
N GLY A 136 8.57 -6.45 9.71
CA GLY A 136 9.63 -6.65 8.73
C GLY A 136 9.18 -6.52 7.28
N THR A 137 7.88 -6.30 6.99
CA THR A 137 7.41 -6.06 5.62
C THR A 137 8.04 -4.80 5.04
N ALA A 138 8.51 -4.88 3.81
CA ALA A 138 9.05 -3.76 3.06
C ALA A 138 7.92 -2.81 2.64
N ILE A 139 8.04 -1.56 3.05
CA ILE A 139 7.07 -0.49 2.81
C ILE A 139 7.80 0.71 2.17
N ALA A 140 7.06 1.50 1.40
CA ALA A 140 7.59 2.71 0.80
C ALA A 140 6.52 3.77 0.63
N THR A 141 6.95 5.00 0.40
CA THR A 141 6.10 6.09 -0.09
C THR A 141 5.77 5.89 -1.57
N PHE A 142 4.52 6.13 -1.95
CA PHE A 142 4.08 6.03 -3.34
C PHE A 142 3.33 7.29 -3.76
N GLU A 143 3.48 7.67 -5.03
CA GLU A 143 2.68 8.70 -5.69
C GLU A 143 2.02 8.06 -6.92
N TYR A 144 0.69 8.17 -7.02
CA TYR A 144 -0.08 7.61 -8.12
C TYR A 144 0.23 6.11 -8.37
N GLY A 145 0.37 5.32 -7.31
CA GLY A 145 0.61 3.88 -7.39
C GLY A 145 2.07 3.46 -7.65
N LYS A 146 2.99 4.42 -7.84
CA LYS A 146 4.40 4.16 -8.20
C LYS A 146 5.37 4.81 -7.22
N TYR A 147 6.55 4.23 -7.09
CA TYR A 147 7.63 4.86 -6.33
C TYR A 147 8.13 6.07 -7.14
N PRO A 148 8.17 7.29 -6.57
CA PRO A 148 8.32 8.50 -7.36
C PRO A 148 9.76 8.78 -7.82
N ASN A 149 10.78 8.10 -7.27
CA ASN A 149 12.20 8.24 -7.64
C ASN A 149 12.70 9.71 -7.65
N LYS A 150 12.18 10.54 -6.76
CA LYS A 150 12.65 11.90 -6.53
C LYS A 150 14.00 11.89 -5.81
N ALA A 151 14.76 12.96 -5.97
CA ALA A 151 16.00 13.17 -5.22
C ALA A 151 15.76 13.18 -3.70
N HIS A 152 14.62 13.75 -3.26
CA HIS A 152 14.23 13.88 -1.86
C HIS A 152 12.72 13.64 -1.68
N GLY A 153 12.30 13.40 -0.43
CA GLY A 153 10.88 13.31 -0.05
C GLY A 153 10.22 11.95 -0.26
N ASN A 154 10.87 11.00 -0.95
CA ASN A 154 10.46 9.60 -0.94
C ASN A 154 11.31 8.73 -0.03
N HIS A 155 10.71 7.67 0.49
CA HIS A 155 11.39 6.80 1.43
C HIS A 155 10.94 5.33 1.29
N GLY A 156 11.86 4.42 1.61
CA GLY A 156 11.60 3.00 1.74
C GLY A 156 12.18 2.49 3.06
N ALA A 157 11.42 1.69 3.79
CA ALA A 157 11.81 1.18 5.10
C ALA A 157 11.15 -0.18 5.39
N PHE A 158 11.57 -0.85 6.45
CA PHE A 158 10.87 -2.01 6.97
C PHE A 158 9.88 -1.61 8.05
N TYR A 159 8.66 -2.11 7.98
CA TYR A 159 7.63 -1.89 9.00
C TYR A 159 7.96 -2.61 10.32
N ASP A 160 7.90 -1.92 11.47
CA ASP A 160 8.10 -2.53 12.80
C ASP A 160 6.84 -2.57 13.68
N GLY A 161 5.78 -1.88 13.26
CA GLY A 161 4.53 -1.73 14.02
C GLY A 161 3.92 -0.35 13.82
N GLN A 162 2.80 -0.10 14.47
CA GLN A 162 2.18 1.22 14.51
C GLN A 162 1.37 1.39 15.79
N ASP A 163 1.07 2.65 16.12
CA ASP A 163 0.15 3.03 17.18
C ASP A 163 -0.83 4.09 16.67
N ALA A 164 -1.57 4.74 17.57
CA ALA A 164 -2.55 5.76 17.19
C ALA A 164 -1.92 7.01 16.53
N THR A 165 -0.63 7.25 16.76
CA THR A 165 0.08 8.48 16.40
C THR A 165 1.00 8.33 15.19
N GLY A 166 1.44 7.12 14.88
CA GLY A 166 2.33 6.88 13.75
C GLY A 166 2.70 5.42 13.52
N ILE A 167 3.65 5.22 12.62
CA ILE A 167 4.27 3.92 12.34
C ILE A 167 5.69 3.88 12.89
N TYR A 168 6.13 2.71 13.34
CA TYR A 168 7.54 2.44 13.62
C TYR A 168 8.17 1.78 12.41
N VAL A 169 9.33 2.27 12.01
CA VAL A 169 10.07 1.73 10.87
C VAL A 169 11.52 1.46 11.24
N VAL A 170 12.13 0.49 10.57
CA VAL A 170 13.59 0.28 10.56
C VAL A 170 14.10 0.72 9.20
N GLU A 171 14.99 1.70 9.19
CA GLU A 171 15.37 2.42 7.99
C GLU A 171 16.86 2.76 7.97
N GLN A 172 17.31 3.19 6.79
CA GLN A 172 18.60 3.82 6.61
C GLN A 172 18.46 4.98 5.62
N TRP A 173 19.36 5.96 5.70
CA TRP A 173 19.64 6.92 4.62
C TRP A 173 21.04 7.48 4.81
N SER A 174 21.57 8.15 3.78
CA SER A 174 23.01 8.45 3.66
C SER A 174 23.58 9.42 4.70
N GLY A 175 22.75 10.05 5.54
CA GLY A 175 23.19 10.92 6.63
C GLY A 175 22.99 10.33 8.02
N LEU A 176 22.69 9.02 8.12
CA LEU A 176 22.79 8.30 9.39
C LEU A 176 24.19 7.72 9.57
N ASP A 177 24.55 7.35 10.80
CA ASP A 177 25.77 6.60 11.10
C ASP A 177 25.54 5.08 11.12
N ALA A 178 24.32 4.65 11.43
CA ALA A 178 23.90 3.27 11.53
C ALA A 178 22.41 3.12 11.18
N ILE A 179 21.98 1.90 10.87
CA ILE A 179 20.57 1.58 10.67
C ILE A 179 19.82 1.91 11.97
N GLN A 180 18.69 2.62 11.86
CA GLN A 180 17.92 3.07 13.03
C GLN A 180 16.48 2.58 13.01
N ARG A 181 15.88 2.53 14.20
CA ARG A 181 14.44 2.45 14.37
C ARG A 181 13.88 3.86 14.60
N ARG A 182 12.90 4.27 13.80
CA ARG A 182 12.29 5.60 13.88
C ARG A 182 10.77 5.50 14.02
N HIS A 183 10.21 6.41 14.82
CA HIS A 183 8.77 6.65 14.84
C HIS A 183 8.40 7.75 13.83
N VAL A 184 7.49 7.45 12.91
CA VAL A 184 7.06 8.33 11.81
C VAL A 184 5.59 8.69 12.02
N THR A 185 5.32 9.95 12.35
CA THR A 185 3.99 10.41 12.75
C THR A 185 3.01 10.46 11.58
N PHE A 186 1.72 10.32 11.89
CA PHE A 186 0.64 10.58 10.93
C PHE A 186 0.41 12.08 10.81
N GLN A 187 0.59 12.64 9.62
CA GLN A 187 0.51 14.09 9.38
C GLN A 187 -0.62 14.49 8.43
N GLY A 188 -1.28 13.54 7.75
CA GLY A 188 -2.32 13.82 6.77
C GLY A 188 -1.81 14.42 5.45
N LEU A 189 -2.70 15.10 4.73
CA LEU A 189 -2.44 15.66 3.40
C LEU A 189 -2.04 17.14 3.46
N ASP A 190 -1.33 17.59 2.44
CA ASP A 190 -1.16 18.99 2.05
C ASP A 190 -1.74 19.16 0.63
N GLY A 191 -2.95 19.75 0.56
CA GLY A 191 -3.76 19.73 -0.66
C GLY A 191 -4.12 18.29 -1.08
N MET A 192 -3.76 17.92 -2.31
CA MET A 192 -3.99 16.58 -2.86
C MET A 192 -2.85 15.58 -2.58
N MET A 193 -1.74 16.03 -1.97
CA MET A 193 -0.53 15.24 -1.76
C MET A 193 -0.29 14.95 -0.29
N TRP A 194 0.55 13.96 0.03
CA TRP A 194 0.98 13.74 1.42
C TRP A 194 1.89 14.89 1.87
N LYS A 195 1.59 15.45 3.05
CA LYS A 195 2.52 16.37 3.71
C LYS A 195 3.80 15.61 4.06
N ASP A 196 4.97 16.15 3.72
CA ASP A 196 6.30 15.58 4.01
C ASP A 196 6.36 14.04 3.95
N PRO A 197 6.21 13.43 2.75
CA PRO A 197 5.90 12.01 2.63
C PRO A 197 6.90 11.07 3.30
N SER A 198 8.19 11.39 3.30
CA SER A 198 9.24 10.61 3.98
C SER A 198 9.11 10.59 5.51
N ASN A 199 8.46 11.59 6.09
CA ASN A 199 8.24 11.72 7.53
C ASN A 199 6.77 11.57 7.93
N ASN A 200 5.93 11.12 7.00
CA ASN A 200 4.51 10.98 7.21
C ASN A 200 4.08 9.52 7.09
N GLY A 201 3.70 8.91 8.21
CA GLY A 201 3.26 7.52 8.27
C GLY A 201 2.03 7.25 7.38
N ASP A 202 1.28 8.29 7.01
CA ASP A 202 0.16 8.19 6.08
C ASP A 202 0.59 7.90 4.63
N ALA A 203 1.82 8.24 4.26
CA ALA A 203 2.30 8.10 2.89
C ALA A 203 2.77 6.67 2.57
N PHE A 204 2.95 5.82 3.58
CA PHE A 204 3.52 4.49 3.41
C PHE A 204 2.49 3.45 3.00
N SER A 205 2.88 2.65 2.01
CA SER A 205 2.18 1.44 1.59
C SER A 205 3.18 0.29 1.45
N VAL A 206 2.68 -0.93 1.56
CA VAL A 206 3.44 -2.14 1.26
C VAL A 206 3.95 -2.13 -0.18
N ILE A 207 5.16 -2.63 -0.40
CA ILE A 207 5.69 -2.83 -1.75
C ILE A 207 5.18 -4.17 -2.29
N ARG A 208 4.52 -4.15 -3.45
CA ARG A 208 4.26 -5.35 -4.27
C ARG A 208 4.95 -5.24 -5.63
N LYS A 209 5.15 -6.38 -6.29
CA LYS A 209 5.51 -6.45 -7.71
C LYS A 209 4.30 -6.82 -8.56
N VAL A 210 4.42 -6.56 -9.87
CA VAL A 210 3.56 -7.10 -10.93
C VAL A 210 4.31 -8.22 -11.62
#